data_AF-A0A1B6LEN8-F1
#
_entry.id   AF-A0A1B6LEN8-F1
#
_cell.length_a   1.000
_cell.length_b   1.000
_cell.length_c   1.000
_cell.angle_alpha   90.00
_cell.angle_beta   90.00
_cell.angle_gamma   90.00
#
_symmetry.space_group_name_H-M   'P 1'
#
loop_
_entity.id
_entity.type
_entity.pdbx_description
1 polymer ?
#
loop_
_entity_poly.entity_id
_entity_poly.type
_entity_poly.pdbx_seq_one_letter_code
_entity_poly.pdbx_strand_id
1 'polypeptide(L)'
;KGASREAMTLSLLERFRNKMTTVKQQLGDEEQPSPEEEDDKDESWLAHKLHFEDKTPVLAKDANTKDDEWFEISDPRNAINKRRREANKESHGNKSQKLDTLDRVK
;
A
#
# COMPACT_ATOMS: atom_id res chain seq x y z
N LYS A 1 0.99 21.29 -48.92
CA LYS A 1 -0.03 22.00 -48.10
C LYS A 1 0.23 21.91 -46.57
N GLY A 2 1.32 21.27 -46.11
CA GLY A 2 1.62 21.12 -44.66
C GLY A 2 2.39 22.29 -44.02
N ALA A 3 3.28 22.95 -44.75
CA ALA A 3 4.18 23.97 -44.19
C ALA A 3 3.47 25.15 -43.51
N SER A 4 2.33 25.61 -44.04
CA SER A 4 1.54 26.69 -43.40
C SER A 4 0.90 26.23 -42.08
N ARG A 5 0.44 24.97 -42.01
CA ARG A 5 -0.09 24.39 -40.77
C ARG A 5 1.02 24.24 -39.73
N GLU A 6 2.18 23.76 -40.16
CA GLU A 6 3.35 23.60 -39.30
C GLU A 6 3.80 24.95 -38.71
N ALA A 7 3.93 25.99 -39.55
CA ALA A 7 4.28 27.33 -39.10
C ALA A 7 3.28 27.88 -38.06
N MET A 8 1.98 27.68 -38.29
CA MET A 8 0.96 28.04 -37.31
C MET A 8 1.13 27.25 -36.00
N THR A 9 1.34 25.94 -36.05
CA THR A 9 1.51 25.11 -34.85
C THR A 9 2.77 25.49 -34.06
N LEU A 10 3.87 25.80 -34.74
CA LEU A 10 5.10 26.26 -34.09
C LEU A 10 4.91 27.61 -33.41
N SER A 11 4.19 28.54 -34.03
CA SER A 11 3.86 29.82 -33.40
C SER A 11 3.01 29.65 -32.13
N LEU A 12 2.11 28.64 -32.11
CA LEU A 12 1.28 28.35 -30.94
C LEU A 12 2.10 27.67 -29.83
N LEU A 13 3.02 26.78 -30.21
CA LEU A 13 3.96 26.13 -29.30
C LEU A 13 4.90 27.14 -28.63
N GLU A 14 5.40 28.12 -29.38
CA GLU A 14 6.26 29.18 -28.85
C GLU A 14 5.53 30.02 -27.79
N ARG A 15 4.28 30.41 -28.06
CA ARG A 15 3.43 31.11 -27.08
C ARG A 15 3.22 30.28 -25.82
N PHE A 16 2.97 28.97 -25.96
CA PHE A 16 2.79 28.08 -24.83
C PHE A 16 4.06 27.97 -23.98
N ARG A 17 5.23 27.81 -24.63
CA ARG A 17 6.53 27.76 -23.93
C ARG A 17 6.80 29.03 -23.13
N ASN A 18 6.57 30.19 -23.74
CA ASN A 18 6.76 31.48 -23.08
C ASN A 18 5.83 31.63 -21.86
N LYS A 19 4.57 31.18 -21.99
CA LYS A 19 3.63 31.16 -20.86
C LYS A 19 4.15 30.27 -19.72
N MET A 20 4.57 29.04 -20.04
CA MET A 20 5.12 28.09 -19.06
C MET A 20 6.34 28.64 -18.33
N THR A 21 7.26 29.30 -19.03
CA THR A 21 8.47 29.87 -18.41
C THR A 21 8.13 31.02 -17.46
N THR A 22 7.16 31.87 -17.83
CA THR A 22 6.70 32.96 -16.97
C THR A 22 6.08 32.41 -15.68
N VAL A 23 5.20 31.41 -15.79
CA VAL A 23 4.54 30.80 -14.62
C VAL A 23 5.57 30.16 -13.69
N LYS A 24 6.57 29.45 -14.23
CA LYS A 24 7.67 28.87 -13.43
C LYS A 24 8.54 29.93 -12.73
N GLN A 25 8.78 31.07 -13.37
CA GLN A 25 9.53 32.17 -12.73
C GLN A 25 8.76 32.83 -11.60
N GLN A 26 7.43 32.87 -11.69
CA GLN A 26 6.56 33.47 -10.67
C GLN A 26 6.40 32.58 -9.43
N LEU A 27 6.26 31.27 -9.61
CA LEU A 27 6.03 30.30 -8.53
C LEU A 27 7.32 29.78 -7.88
N GLY A 28 8.49 29.96 -8.50
CA GLY A 28 9.74 29.38 -8.00
C GLY A 28 9.79 27.85 -8.16
N ASP A 29 10.96 27.25 -7.94
CA ASP A 29 11.20 25.83 -8.24
C ASP A 29 10.94 24.86 -7.06
N GLU A 30 10.53 25.39 -5.90
CA GLU A 30 10.53 24.67 -4.60
C GLU A 30 9.15 24.45 -3.96
N GLU A 31 8.06 25.01 -4.48
CA GLU A 31 6.78 24.93 -3.78
C GLU A 31 6.00 23.66 -4.18
N GLN A 32 5.94 22.70 -3.25
CA GLN A 32 4.92 21.65 -3.26
C GLN A 32 3.58 22.34 -2.98
N PRO A 33 2.61 22.34 -3.90
CA PRO A 33 1.35 23.02 -3.65
C PRO A 33 0.64 22.36 -2.47
N SER A 34 0.26 23.18 -1.49
CA SER A 34 -0.68 22.75 -0.45
C SER A 34 -2.01 22.38 -1.12
N PRO A 35 -2.73 21.36 -0.60
CA PRO A 35 -4.04 21.01 -1.10
C PRO A 35 -5.06 22.05 -0.60
N GLU A 36 -4.98 23.28 -1.10
CA GLU A 36 -5.93 24.34 -0.79
C GLU A 36 -6.65 24.78 -2.08
N GLU A 37 -7.98 24.71 -1.97
CA GLU A 37 -9.05 25.20 -2.85
C GLU A 37 -8.72 25.43 -4.34
N GLU A 38 -9.15 24.47 -5.17
CA GLU A 38 -9.15 24.56 -6.62
C GLU A 38 -10.01 25.75 -7.09
N ASP A 39 -9.38 26.91 -7.34
CA ASP A 39 -9.98 27.97 -8.15
C ASP A 39 -9.78 27.60 -9.64
N ASP A 40 -10.85 27.59 -10.43
CA ASP A 40 -10.82 27.26 -11.88
C ASP A 40 -9.89 28.19 -12.70
N LYS A 41 -9.46 29.31 -12.10
CA LYS A 41 -8.53 30.28 -12.70
C LYS A 41 -7.07 30.02 -12.36
N ASP A 42 -6.79 29.02 -11.55
CA ASP A 42 -5.46 28.83 -10.98
C ASP A 42 -4.53 28.12 -11.97
N GLU A 43 -3.47 28.81 -12.40
CA GLU A 43 -2.51 28.32 -13.40
C GLU A 43 -1.35 27.53 -12.76
N SER A 44 -1.41 27.27 -11.46
CA SER A 44 -0.43 26.56 -10.64
C SER A 44 -0.06 25.19 -11.22
N TRP A 45 -0.99 24.51 -11.91
CA TRP A 45 -0.75 23.22 -12.57
C TRP A 45 0.30 23.30 -13.70
N LEU A 46 0.53 24.45 -14.32
CA LEU A 46 1.54 24.64 -15.37
C LEU A 46 2.98 24.55 -14.82
N ALA A 47 3.17 24.83 -13.52
CA ALA A 47 4.46 24.70 -12.84
C ALA A 47 4.65 23.32 -12.18
N HIS A 48 3.57 22.60 -11.89
CA HIS A 48 3.60 21.34 -11.17
C HIS A 48 4.50 20.30 -11.84
N LYS A 49 5.42 19.69 -11.07
CA LYS A 49 6.28 18.59 -11.53
C LYS A 49 5.61 17.25 -11.22
N LEU A 50 5.54 16.36 -12.20
CA LEU A 50 5.04 15.00 -11.96
C LEU A 50 6.06 14.24 -11.10
N HIS A 51 5.67 13.93 -9.87
CA HIS A 51 6.46 13.13 -8.94
C HIS A 51 5.68 11.87 -8.57
N PHE A 52 6.27 10.70 -8.77
CA PHE A 52 5.70 9.45 -8.30
C PHE A 52 6.32 9.11 -6.95
N GLU A 53 5.50 8.62 -6.02
CA GLU A 53 6.00 8.00 -4.81
C GLU A 53 6.82 6.76 -5.17
N ASP A 54 7.94 6.57 -4.48
CA ASP A 54 8.82 5.43 -4.68
C ASP A 54 8.21 4.17 -4.04
N LYS A 55 7.10 3.70 -4.63
CA LYS A 55 6.45 2.44 -4.28
C LYS A 55 7.27 1.32 -4.89
N THR A 56 8.37 0.95 -4.21
CA THR A 56 9.03 -0.32 -4.49
C THR A 56 7.95 -1.39 -4.55
N PRO A 57 7.83 -2.15 -5.67
CA PRO A 57 6.76 -3.10 -5.82
C PRO A 57 6.88 -4.10 -4.67
N VAL A 58 5.85 -4.14 -3.81
CA VAL A 58 5.78 -5.15 -2.76
C VAL A 58 5.63 -6.49 -3.46
N LEU A 59 6.70 -7.28 -3.45
CA LEU A 59 6.69 -8.62 -4.03
C LEU A 59 5.58 -9.40 -3.32
N ALA A 60 4.54 -9.76 -4.07
CA ALA A 60 3.46 -10.55 -3.51
C ALA A 60 4.04 -11.86 -2.95
N LYS A 61 3.57 -12.26 -1.76
CA LYS A 61 3.91 -13.58 -1.22
C LYS A 61 3.32 -14.63 -2.15
N ASP A 62 4.19 -15.40 -2.81
CA ASP A 62 3.77 -16.54 -3.65
C ASP A 62 3.27 -17.67 -2.75
N ALA A 63 2.09 -18.20 -3.04
CA ALA A 63 1.53 -19.34 -2.32
C ALA A 63 2.38 -20.61 -2.46
N ASN A 64 3.26 -20.69 -3.46
CA ASN A 64 4.18 -21.81 -3.65
C ASN A 64 5.54 -21.64 -2.95
N THR A 65 5.87 -20.46 -2.42
CA THR A 65 7.08 -20.30 -1.62
C THR A 65 6.88 -20.90 -0.23
N LYS A 66 7.70 -21.91 0.10
CA LYS A 66 7.76 -22.48 1.46
C LYS A 66 8.38 -21.46 2.40
N ASP A 67 7.56 -20.66 3.07
CA ASP A 67 8.00 -19.84 4.19
C ASP A 67 8.29 -20.75 5.41
N ASP A 68 9.03 -20.26 6.40
CA ASP A 68 9.43 -21.02 7.60
C ASP A 68 8.23 -21.39 8.50
N GLU A 69 7.04 -20.89 8.18
CA GLU A 69 5.76 -21.25 8.78
C GLU A 69 5.00 -22.35 8.00
N TRP A 70 5.57 -22.88 6.90
CA TRP A 70 4.96 -24.00 6.17
C TRP A 70 5.23 -25.32 6.89
N PHE A 71 4.52 -25.48 8.00
CA PHE A 71 4.50 -26.72 8.76
C PHE A 71 3.75 -27.82 8.00
N GLU A 72 4.30 -29.02 8.00
CA GLU A 72 3.56 -30.21 7.54
C GLU A 72 2.27 -30.35 8.35
N ILE A 73 1.23 -30.95 7.76
CA ILE A 73 -0.07 -31.11 8.43
C ILE A 73 0.02 -31.88 9.76
N SER A 74 1.10 -32.65 9.95
CA SER A 74 1.39 -33.41 11.16
C SER A 74 2.37 -32.72 12.11
N ASP A 75 2.97 -31.58 11.74
CA ASP A 75 3.96 -30.89 12.60
C ASP A 75 3.23 -30.28 13.83
N PRO A 76 3.68 -30.58 15.06
CA PRO A 76 3.03 -30.12 16.29
C PRO A 76 3.07 -28.61 16.52
N ARG A 77 3.90 -27.87 15.77
CA ARG A 77 3.98 -26.39 15.78
C ARG A 77 2.97 -25.75 14.84
N ASN A 78 2.35 -26.53 13.94
CA ASN A 78 1.26 -26.05 13.10
C ASN A 78 0.11 -25.52 13.97
N ALA A 79 -0.39 -24.31 13.67
CA ALA A 79 -1.47 -23.67 14.43
C ALA A 79 -2.71 -24.55 14.58
N ILE A 80 -3.02 -25.37 13.56
CA ILE A 80 -4.16 -26.31 13.61
C ILE A 80 -3.93 -27.43 14.64
N ASN A 81 -2.70 -27.94 14.72
CA ASN A 81 -2.31 -28.97 15.67
C ASN A 81 -2.17 -28.40 17.10
N LYS A 82 -1.73 -27.15 17.23
CA LYS A 82 -1.73 -26.42 18.50
C LYS A 82 -3.15 -26.33 19.08
N ARG A 83 -4.14 -25.90 18.28
CA ARG A 83 -5.55 -25.82 18.70
C ARG A 83 -6.09 -27.18 19.14
N ARG A 84 -5.82 -28.25 18.38
CA ARG A 84 -6.25 -29.62 18.73
C ARG A 84 -5.61 -30.10 20.03
N ARG A 85 -4.31 -29.82 20.23
CA ARG A 85 -3.57 -30.19 21.44
C ARG A 85 -4.08 -29.44 22.67
N GLU A 86 -4.32 -28.14 22.55
CA GLU A 86 -4.80 -27.29 23.64
C GLU A 86 -6.23 -27.65 24.04
N ALA A 87 -7.14 -27.83 23.07
CA ALA A 87 -8.50 -28.32 23.33
C ALA A 87 -8.49 -29.69 24.04
N ASN A 88 -7.55 -30.58 23.68
CA ASN A 88 -7.45 -31.88 24.34
C ASN A 88 -6.95 -31.74 25.80
N LYS A 89 -5.96 -30.88 26.05
CA LYS A 89 -5.46 -30.58 27.41
C LYS A 89 -6.55 -29.98 28.31
N GLU A 90 -7.34 -29.05 27.80
CA GLU A 90 -8.49 -28.46 28.51
C GLU A 90 -9.55 -29.53 28.84
N SER A 91 -9.81 -30.46 27.92
CA SER A 91 -10.78 -31.54 28.14
C SER A 91 -10.32 -32.57 29.20
N HIS A 92 -9.00 -32.79 29.31
CA HIS A 92 -8.43 -33.74 30.28
C HIS A 92 -8.23 -33.13 31.67
N GLY A 93 -7.81 -31.86 31.76
CA GLY A 93 -7.65 -31.18 33.06
C GLY A 93 -8.95 -31.07 33.86
N ASN A 94 -10.08 -30.85 33.17
CA ASN A 94 -11.40 -30.73 33.80
C ASN A 94 -11.96 -32.07 34.33
N LYS A 95 -11.55 -33.22 33.76
CA LYS A 95 -12.00 -34.55 34.23
C LYS A 95 -11.24 -34.98 35.48
N SER A 96 -9.95 -34.69 35.56
CA SER A 96 -9.11 -35.02 36.71
C SER A 96 -9.56 -34.31 37.99
N GLN A 97 -9.97 -33.04 37.91
CA GLN A 97 -10.44 -32.29 39.09
C GLN A 97 -11.83 -32.72 39.59
N LYS A 98 -12.69 -33.25 38.71
CA LYS A 98 -14.00 -33.79 39.12
C LYS A 98 -13.90 -35.15 39.81
N LEU A 99 -12.93 -35.99 39.43
CA LEU A 99 -12.72 -37.28 40.08
C LEU A 99 -12.13 -37.12 41.49
N ASP A 100 -11.15 -36.23 41.64
CA ASP A 100 -10.48 -35.96 42.93
C ASP A 100 -11.41 -35.31 43.97
N THR A 101 -12.43 -34.57 43.52
CA THR A 101 -13.45 -33.99 44.41
C THR A 101 -14.57 -34.95 44.79
N LEU A 102 -14.86 -35.99 43.99
CA LEU A 102 -15.86 -37.00 44.34
C LEU A 102 -15.35 -38.02 45.37
N ASP A 103 -14.05 -38.34 45.36
CA ASP A 103 -13.46 -39.30 46.30
C ASP A 103 -13.22 -38.71 47.71
N ARG A 104 -13.33 -37.39 47.87
CA ARG A 104 -13.17 -36.69 49.16
C ARG A 104 -14.48 -36.53 49.96
N VAL A 105 -15.62 -36.95 49.40
CA VAL A 105 -16.96 -36.78 49.99
C VAL A 105 -17.58 -38.12 50.42
N LYS A 106 -16.77 -39.17 50.62
CA LYS A 106 -17.18 -40.43 51.27
C LYS A 106 -16.26 -40.71 52.45
#